data_AF-A0A7S2LDS1-F1
#
_entry.id   AF-A0A7S2LDS1-F1
#
_cell.length_a   1.000
_cell.length_b   1.000
_cell.length_c   1.000
_cell.angle_alpha   90.00
_cell.angle_beta   90.00
_cell.angle_gamma   90.00
#
_symmetry.space_group_name_H-M   'P 1'
#
loop_
_entity.id
_entity.type
_entity.pdbx_description
1 polymer ?
#
loop_
_entity_poly.entity_id
_entity_poly.type
_entity_poly.pdbx_seq_one_letter_code
_entity_poly.pdbx_strand_id
1 'polypeptide(L)'
;MVKVGDFKVELVAADTKEAFKEHTAPDGQVYAEVEPDMDYFISLSSDVGGVIMKMSVDGVGLKYQDSFPCSRRDVQRGKWERTDGRHTITALHFNKTRQ
;
A
#
# COMPACT_ATOMS: atom_id res chain seq x y z
N MET A 1 -13.67 -12.02 19.26
CA MET A 1 -12.33 -11.69 19.80
C MET A 1 -11.58 -10.94 18.70
N VAL A 2 -11.34 -9.64 18.87
CA VAL A 2 -10.55 -8.82 17.93
C VAL A 2 -9.12 -8.83 18.45
N LYS A 3 -8.19 -9.39 17.66
CA LYS A 3 -6.76 -9.33 17.98
C LYS A 3 -6.20 -8.14 17.21
N VAL A 4 -5.62 -7.18 17.93
CA VAL A 4 -4.82 -6.12 17.30
C VAL A 4 -3.73 -6.83 16.51
N GLY A 5 -3.71 -6.62 15.20
CA GLY A 5 -2.65 -7.16 14.35
C GLY A 5 -1.38 -6.37 14.60
N ASP A 6 -0.26 -7.05 14.84
CA ASP A 6 1.07 -6.43 14.93
C ASP A 6 1.61 -6.14 13.52
N PHE A 7 0.83 -5.37 12.76
CA PHE A 7 1.17 -4.91 11.42
C PHE A 7 0.66 -3.50 11.20
N LYS A 8 1.34 -2.77 10.31
CA LYS A 8 1.01 -1.40 9.91
C LYS A 8 0.97 -1.35 8.38
N VAL A 9 -0.05 -0.69 7.86
CA VAL A 9 -0.20 -0.37 6.43
C VAL A 9 -0.32 1.13 6.37
N GLU A 10 0.48 1.78 5.53
CA GLU A 10 0.43 3.22 5.33
C GLU A 10 0.51 3.54 3.85
N LEU A 11 -0.14 4.61 3.43
CA LEU A 11 0.16 5.25 2.17
C LEU A 11 1.34 6.21 2.38
N VAL A 12 2.35 6.14 1.51
CA VAL A 12 3.53 7.03 1.58
C VAL A 12 3.82 7.67 0.22
N ALA A 13 4.31 8.91 0.22
CA ALA A 13 4.71 9.59 -1.01
C ALA A 13 5.90 8.87 -1.68
N ALA A 14 5.93 8.79 -3.01
CA ALA A 14 6.95 8.02 -3.72
C ALA A 14 8.34 8.65 -3.64
N ASP A 15 8.43 9.97 -3.52
CA ASP A 15 9.65 10.77 -3.50
C ASP A 15 10.22 10.93 -2.08
N THR A 16 9.41 11.37 -1.12
CA THR A 16 9.84 11.65 0.26
C THR A 16 9.73 10.45 1.18
N LYS A 17 8.88 9.47 0.84
CA LYS A 17 8.50 8.33 1.68
C LYS A 17 7.76 8.73 2.95
N GLU A 18 7.28 9.97 3.04
CA GLU A 18 6.47 10.43 4.16
C GLU A 18 5.06 9.83 4.10
N ALA A 19 4.55 9.43 5.26
CA ALA A 19 3.22 8.84 5.38
C ALA A 19 2.13 9.91 5.31
N PHE A 20 1.07 9.61 4.57
CA PHE A 20 -0.12 10.44 4.54
C PHE A 20 -0.93 10.29 5.82
N LYS A 21 -1.67 11.33 6.15
CA LYS A 21 -2.57 11.32 7.30
C LYS A 21 -3.80 10.48 6.99
N GLU A 22 -4.09 9.53 7.88
CA GLU A 22 -5.29 8.70 7.80
C GLU A 22 -6.46 9.29 8.59
N HIS A 23 -7.66 9.06 8.09
CA HIS A 23 -8.94 9.50 8.64
C HIS A 23 -9.89 8.31 8.67
N THR A 24 -10.42 8.00 9.85
CA THR A 24 -11.43 6.95 10.01
C THR A 24 -12.82 7.57 9.92
N ALA A 25 -13.62 7.14 8.95
CA ALA A 25 -15.01 7.54 8.84
C ALA A 25 -15.90 6.78 9.85
N PRO A 26 -17.13 7.25 10.12
CA PRO A 26 -18.04 6.60 11.08
C PRO A 26 -18.41 5.14 10.73
N ASP A 27 -18.29 4.75 9.47
CA ASP A 27 -18.50 3.38 8.98
C ASP A 27 -17.30 2.44 9.23
N GLY A 28 -16.20 2.96 9.81
CA GLY A 28 -14.98 2.24 10.09
C GLY A 28 -14.01 2.16 8.90
N GLN A 29 -14.34 2.76 7.75
CA GLN A 29 -13.44 2.82 6.61
C GLN A 29 -12.36 3.88 6.84
N VAL A 30 -11.11 3.51 6.50
CA VAL A 30 -9.94 4.38 6.59
C VAL A 30 -9.68 5.03 5.24
N TYR A 31 -9.52 6.34 5.25
CA TYR A 31 -9.20 7.19 4.10
C TYR A 31 -7.89 7.90 4.35
N ALA A 32 -7.12 8.20 3.31
CA ALA A 32 -5.96 9.07 3.40
C ALA A 32 -6.20 10.32 2.55
N GLU A 33 -5.86 11.49 3.08
CA GLU A 33 -5.80 12.72 2.27
C GLU A 33 -4.61 12.59 1.32
N VAL A 34 -4.87 12.62 0.02
CA VAL A 34 -3.84 12.50 -1.02
C VAL A 34 -3.88 13.71 -1.93
N GLU A 35 -2.71 14.17 -2.35
CA GLU A 35 -2.60 15.20 -3.38
C GLU A 35 -2.80 14.56 -4.75
N PRO A 36 -3.56 15.22 -5.65
CA PRO A 36 -3.77 14.72 -7.00
C PRO A 36 -2.49 14.80 -7.85
N ASP A 37 -2.35 13.91 -8.83
CA ASP A 37 -1.16 13.77 -9.71
C ASP A 37 0.13 13.39 -8.99
N MET A 38 0.05 12.82 -7.79
CA MET A 38 1.21 12.29 -7.09
C MET A 38 1.34 10.78 -7.21
N ASP A 39 2.60 10.36 -7.17
CA ASP A 39 3.00 8.97 -7.10
C ASP A 39 3.17 8.53 -5.63
N TYR A 40 2.71 7.33 -5.31
CA TYR A 40 2.73 6.80 -3.95
C TYR A 40 3.11 5.33 -3.89
N PHE A 41 3.57 4.91 -2.72
CA PHE A 41 3.72 3.51 -2.33
C PHE A 41 2.79 3.20 -1.17
N ILE A 42 2.50 1.92 -1.00
CA ILE A 42 1.94 1.37 0.23
C ILE A 42 3.12 0.83 1.04
N SER A 43 3.36 1.42 2.21
CA SER A 43 4.36 0.95 3.18
C SER A 43 3.73 -0.12 4.07
N LEU A 44 4.47 -1.21 4.27
CA LEU A 44 4.03 -2.35 5.05
C LEU A 44 5.07 -2.68 6.13
N SER A 45 4.60 -2.79 7.36
CA SER A 45 5.41 -3.23 8.50
C SER A 45 4.71 -4.35 9.24
N SER A 46 5.46 -5.34 9.71
CA SER A 46 4.96 -6.39 10.60
C SER A 46 6.07 -6.86 11.54
N ASP A 47 5.75 -6.97 12.82
CA ASP A 47 6.72 -7.39 13.86
C ASP A 47 6.72 -8.90 14.12
N VAL A 48 5.69 -9.63 13.69
CA VAL A 48 5.56 -11.10 13.91
C VAL A 48 5.83 -11.93 12.67
N GLY A 49 5.82 -11.31 11.48
CA GLY A 49 5.79 -12.03 10.21
C GLY A 49 4.43 -12.69 9.94
N GLY A 50 4.15 -13.00 8.68
CA GLY A 50 2.96 -13.71 8.24
C GLY A 50 1.80 -12.84 7.76
N VAL A 51 2.04 -11.62 7.27
CA VAL A 51 0.98 -10.80 6.65
C VAL A 51 0.83 -11.17 5.17
N ILE A 52 -0.40 -11.48 4.77
CA ILE A 52 -0.82 -11.63 3.37
C ILE A 52 -1.65 -10.41 2.99
N MET A 53 -1.15 -9.63 2.03
CA MET A 53 -1.82 -8.44 1.52
C MET A 53 -2.44 -8.74 0.15
N LYS A 54 -3.67 -8.28 -0.07
CA LYS A 54 -4.31 -8.23 -1.39
C LYS A 54 -4.69 -6.78 -1.66
N MET A 55 -4.03 -6.15 -2.63
CA MET A 55 -4.38 -4.80 -3.04
C MET A 55 -5.29 -4.80 -4.25
N SER A 56 -6.23 -3.86 -4.25
CA SER A 56 -7.03 -3.46 -5.40
C SER A 56 -7.07 -1.94 -5.49
N VAL A 57 -6.98 -1.40 -6.69
CA VAL A 57 -7.20 0.02 -6.97
C VAL A 57 -8.44 0.10 -7.85
N ASP A 58 -9.44 0.89 -7.43
CA ASP A 58 -10.72 1.05 -8.12
C ASP A 58 -11.40 -0.28 -8.51
N GLY A 59 -11.38 -1.25 -7.59
CA GLY A 59 -11.96 -2.59 -7.80
C GLY A 59 -11.10 -3.54 -8.65
N VAL A 60 -10.01 -3.06 -9.24
CA VAL A 60 -9.06 -3.87 -9.99
C VAL A 60 -7.98 -4.38 -9.05
N GLY A 61 -8.01 -5.69 -8.77
CA GLY A 61 -6.96 -6.35 -8.01
C GLY A 61 -5.60 -6.23 -8.69
N LEU A 62 -4.59 -5.74 -7.97
CA LEU A 62 -3.23 -5.56 -8.48
C LEU A 62 -2.44 -6.89 -8.62
N LYS A 63 -3.11 -8.03 -8.36
CA LYS A 63 -2.62 -9.41 -8.53
C LYS A 63 -1.29 -9.74 -7.84
N TYR A 64 -0.85 -8.94 -6.86
CA TYR A 64 0.25 -9.34 -5.99
C TYR A 64 -0.26 -9.83 -4.64
N GLN A 65 0.41 -10.88 -4.17
CA GLN A 65 0.32 -11.42 -2.84
C GLN A 65 1.73 -11.39 -2.29
N ASP A 66 1.94 -10.64 -1.21
CA ASP A 66 3.22 -10.66 -0.51
C ASP A 66 3.09 -11.45 0.79
N SER A 67 4.17 -12.09 1.18
CA SER A 67 4.30 -12.74 2.47
C SER A 67 5.58 -12.26 3.14
N PHE A 68 5.45 -11.81 4.38
CA PHE A 68 6.60 -11.46 5.21
C PHE A 68 6.95 -12.67 6.08
N PRO A 69 7.85 -13.58 5.67
CA PRO A 69 8.15 -14.78 6.46
C PRO A 69 8.84 -14.49 7.79
N CYS A 70 9.29 -13.24 7.99
CA CYS A 70 9.93 -12.72 9.19
C CYS A 70 9.51 -11.25 9.38
N SER A 71 9.80 -10.70 10.56
CA SER A 71 9.58 -9.27 10.82
C SER A 71 10.26 -8.42 9.75
N ARG A 72 9.49 -7.47 9.18
CA ARG A 72 9.99 -6.48 8.23
C ARG A 72 9.35 -5.14 8.53
N ARG A 73 10.14 -4.08 8.36
CA ARG A 73 9.69 -2.68 8.52
C ARG A 73 9.81 -1.94 7.20
N ASP A 74 8.85 -1.05 6.98
CA ASP A 74 8.83 -0.04 5.93
C ASP A 74 8.99 -0.59 4.51
N VAL A 75 8.36 -1.74 4.26
CA VAL A 75 8.44 -2.39 2.96
C VAL A 75 7.47 -1.72 2.00
N GLN A 76 8.03 -0.99 1.03
CA GLN A 76 7.28 -0.22 0.05
C GLN A 76 6.79 -1.10 -1.10
N ARG A 77 5.51 -0.96 -1.45
CA ARG A 77 4.83 -1.67 -2.55
C ARG A 77 4.10 -0.68 -3.44
N GLY A 78 4.14 -0.92 -4.74
CA GLY A 78 3.48 -0.09 -5.74
C GLY A 78 2.91 -0.93 -6.87
N LYS A 79 2.83 -0.36 -8.07
CA LYS A 79 2.45 -1.06 -9.29
C LYS A 79 3.53 -2.09 -9.67
N TRP A 80 3.10 -3.26 -10.08
CA TRP A 80 3.99 -4.29 -10.64
C TRP A 80 4.05 -4.11 -12.16
N GLU A 81 5.25 -3.85 -12.67
CA GLU A 81 5.51 -3.81 -14.10
C GLU A 81 6.58 -4.84 -14.47
N ARG A 82 6.35 -5.53 -15.59
CA ARG A 82 7.30 -6.49 -16.15
C ARG A 82 7.81 -5.92 -17.46
N THR A 83 9.07 -5.50 -17.45
CA THR A 83 9.77 -4.98 -18.63
C THR A 83 10.99 -5.86 -18.88
N ASP A 84 11.10 -6.41 -20.09
CA ASP A 84 12.22 -7.27 -20.53
C ASP A 84 12.58 -8.40 -19.55
N GLY A 85 11.55 -9.04 -18.98
CA GLY A 85 11.72 -10.17 -18.06
C GLY A 85 12.19 -9.80 -16.65
N ARG A 86 12.48 -8.53 -16.36
CA ARG A 86 12.72 -8.02 -15.01
C ARG A 86 11.42 -7.49 -14.41
N HIS A 87 11.25 -7.74 -13.11
CA HIS A 87 10.14 -7.19 -12.34
C HIS A 87 10.61 -5.90 -11.68
N THR A 88 9.87 -4.83 -11.93
CA THR A 88 10.10 -3.52 -11.30
C THR A 88 8.86 -3.13 -10.51
N ILE A 89 9.09 -2.67 -9.28
CA ILE A 89 8.04 -2.04 -8.47
C ILE A 89 8.07 -0.56 -8.82
N THR A 90 7.04 -0.08 -9.50
CA THR A 90 6.84 1.35 -9.79
C THR A 90 5.80 1.93 -8.84
N ALA A 91 5.82 3.24 -8.64
CA ALA A 91 4.82 3.87 -7.79
C ALA A 91 3.41 3.71 -8.38
N LEU A 92 2.40 3.76 -7.53
CA LEU A 92 1.02 3.87 -7.95
C LEU A 92 0.72 5.35 -8.23
N HIS A 93 -0.08 5.62 -9.24
CA HIS A 93 -0.47 6.98 -9.63
C HIS A 93 -1.99 7.13 -9.50
N PHE A 94 -2.46 8.11 -8.74
CA PHE A 94 -3.88 8.39 -8.58
C PHE A 94 -4.27 9.46 -9.60
N ASN A 95 -5.04 9.06 -10.62
CA ASN A 95 -5.56 10.00 -11.60
C ASN A 95 -6.59 10.95 -10.95
N LYS A 96 -6.56 12.22 -11.33
CA LYS A 96 -7.54 13.25 -10.92
C LYS A 96 -9.00 12.91 -11.20
N THR A 97 -9.26 12.02 -12.14
CA THR A 97 -10.61 11.65 -12.58
C THR A 97 -10.79 10.14 -12.49
N ARG A 98 -11.78 9.69 -11.71
CA ARG A 98 -12.42 8.39 -11.93
C ARG A 98 -13.07 8.44 -13.32
N GLN A 99 -12.42 7.86 -14.32
CA GLN A 99 -13.10 7.51 -15.57
C GLN A 99 -13.86 6.20 -15.39
#